data_AF-A0A124G467-F1
#
_entry.id   AF-A0A124G467-F1
#
_cell.length_a   1.000
_cell.length_b   1.000
_cell.length_c   1.000
_cell.angle_alpha   90.00
_cell.angle_beta   90.00
_cell.angle_gamma   90.00
#
_symmetry.space_group_name_H-M   'P 1'
#
loop_
_entity.id
_entity.type
_entity.pdbx_description
1 polymer ?
#
loop_
_entity_poly.entity_id
_entity_poly.type
_entity_poly.pdbx_seq_one_letter_code
_entity_poly.pdbx_strand_id
1 'polypeptide(L)' 'METYKIELTEYEIELFKKFREYQDDIQILEENNFFKFKNGSMIIHKNSEGKIMKIENNFIAYKKA' A
#
# COMPACT_ATOMS: atom_id res chain seq x y z
N MET A 1 -2.20 -34.94 1.87
CA MET A 1 -1.99 -33.55 1.43
C MET A 1 -2.33 -33.53 -0.04
N GLU A 2 -3.51 -33.03 -0.39
CA GLU A 2 -3.95 -32.96 -1.79
C GLU A 2 -3.33 -31.72 -2.43
N THR A 3 -2.70 -31.92 -3.59
CA THR A 3 -2.05 -30.83 -4.34
C THR A 3 -2.96 -30.47 -5.50
N TYR A 4 -3.48 -29.24 -5.50
CA TYR A 4 -4.30 -28.72 -6.58
C TYR A 4 -3.40 -27.97 -7.57
N LYS A 5 -3.42 -28.37 -8.85
CA LYS A 5 -2.73 -27.65 -9.92
C LYS A 5 -3.67 -26.56 -10.44
N ILE A 6 -3.35 -25.30 -10.16
CA ILE A 6 -4.06 -24.14 -10.72
C ILE A 6 -3.30 -23.72 -11.98
N GLU A 7 -3.96 -23.74 -13.13
CA GLU A 7 -3.40 -23.23 -14.38
C GLU A 7 -3.81 -21.77 -14.52
N LEU A 8 -2.83 -20.86 -14.41
CA LEU A 8 -3.04 -19.43 -14.60
C LEU A 8 -2.86 -19.09 -16.08
N THR A 9 -3.74 -18.24 -16.60
CA THR A 9 -3.56 -17.60 -17.90
C THR A 9 -2.38 -16.62 -17.87
N GLU A 10 -1.84 -16.27 -19.03
CA GLU A 10 -0.75 -15.28 -19.13
C GLU A 10 -1.13 -13.93 -18.51
N TYR A 11 -2.39 -13.50 -18.70
CA TYR A 11 -2.93 -12.29 -18.09
C TYR A 11 -2.93 -12.37 -16.55
N GLU A 12 -3.36 -13.50 -15.98
CA GLU A 12 -3.36 -13.70 -14.53
C GLU A 12 -1.95 -13.75 -13.96
N ILE A 13 -0.99 -14.33 -14.69
CA ILE A 13 0.42 -14.32 -14.32
C ILE A 13 0.98 -12.89 -14.29
N GLU A 14 0.69 -12.09 -15.32
CA GLU A 14 1.09 -10.68 -15.36
C GLU A 14 0.47 -9.88 -14.22
N LEU A 15 -0.81 -10.10 -13.95
CA LEU A 15 -1.53 -9.45 -12.86
C LEU A 15 -0.91 -9.84 -11.52
N PHE A 16 -0.60 -11.11 -11.31
CA PHE A 16 0.03 -11.61 -10.09
C PHE A 16 1.42 -11.02 -9.87
N LYS A 17 2.23 -10.89 -10.94
CA LYS A 17 3.54 -10.23 -10.87
C LYS A 17 3.42 -8.78 -10.41
N LYS A 18 2.49 -8.01 -11.00
CA LYS A 18 2.21 -6.63 -10.60
C LYS A 18 1.76 -6.56 -9.14
N PHE A 19 0.86 -7.44 -8.71
CA PHE A 19 0.43 -7.48 -7.30
C PHE A 19 1.60 -7.76 -6.36
N ARG A 20 2.49 -8.69 -6.71
CA ARG A 20 3.68 -8.96 -5.89
C ARG A 20 4.59 -7.73 -5.80
N GLU A 21 4.77 -7.00 -6.90
CA GLU A 21 5.59 -5.77 -6.91
C GLU A 21 5.03 -4.68 -5.98
N TYR A 22 3.70 -4.59 -5.86
CA TYR A 22 3.04 -3.60 -5.00
C TYR A 22 2.66 -4.12 -3.61
N GLN A 23 2.88 -5.40 -3.32
CA GLN A 23 2.42 -6.04 -2.09
C GLN A 23 2.99 -5.35 -0.85
N ASP A 24 4.30 -5.09 -0.85
CA ASP A 24 5.00 -4.45 0.27
C ASP A 24 4.48 -3.02 0.49
N ASP A 25 4.32 -2.25 -0.59
CA ASP A 25 3.78 -0.89 -0.53
C ASP A 25 2.33 -0.88 0.02
N ILE A 26 1.47 -1.80 -0.46
CA ILE A 26 0.08 -1.93 0.02
C ILE A 26 0.04 -2.29 1.50
N GLN A 27 0.90 -3.21 1.95
CA GLN A 27 0.99 -3.60 3.35
C GLN A 27 1.40 -2.40 4.23
N ILE A 28 2.45 -1.67 3.84
CA ILE A 28 2.91 -0.48 4.57
C ILE A 28 1.79 0.57 4.66
N LEU A 29 1.03 0.77 3.58
CA LEU A 29 -0.10 1.71 3.57
C LEU A 29 -1.24 1.28 4.50
N GLU A 30 -1.60 -0.01 4.52
CA GLU A 30 -2.62 -0.53 5.44
C GLU A 30 -2.17 -0.40 6.91
N GLU A 31 -0.92 -0.75 7.22
CA GLU A 31 -0.34 -0.62 8.57
C GLU A 31 -0.34 0.83 9.07
N ASN A 32 -0.24 1.80 8.16
CA ASN A 32 -0.31 3.23 8.47
C ASN A 32 -1.73 3.82 8.41
N ASN A 33 -2.76 2.96 8.34
CA ASN A 33 -4.18 3.34 8.26
C ASN A 33 -4.49 4.26 7.07
N PHE A 34 -3.73 4.18 5.97
CA PHE A 34 -3.91 5.02 4.79
C PHE A 34 -5.35 4.96 4.28
N PHE A 35 -5.89 3.75 4.10
CA PHE A 35 -7.23 3.52 3.55
C PHE A 35 -8.37 3.91 4.51
N LYS A 36 -8.05 4.13 5.80
CA LYS A 36 -8.99 4.54 6.84
C LYS A 36 -8.81 6.00 7.26
N PHE A 37 -7.86 6.71 6.67
CA PHE A 37 -7.56 8.09 6.99
C PHE A 37 -8.68 9.01 6.50
N LYS A 38 -9.31 9.74 7.43
CA LYS A 38 -10.50 10.57 7.13
C LYS A 38 -10.28 12.07 7.29
N ASN A 39 -9.36 12.50 8.15
CA ASN A 39 -9.21 13.90 8.54
C ASN A 39 -7.74 14.33 8.57
N GLY A 40 -7.38 15.28 7.71
CA GLY A 40 -6.03 15.85 7.63
C GLY A 40 -5.36 15.58 6.29
N SER A 41 -4.04 15.54 6.29
CA SER A 41 -3.23 15.10 5.15
C SER A 41 -2.24 14.03 5.59
N MET A 42 -1.89 13.15 4.65
CA MET A 42 -0.84 12.14 4.82
C MET A 42 0.22 12.38 3.75
N ILE A 43 1.48 12.47 4.16
CA ILE A 43 2.63 12.66 3.27
C ILE A 43 3.39 11.34 3.18
N ILE A 44 3.60 10.85 1.96
CA ILE A 44 4.36 9.62 1.69
C ILE A 44 5.69 10.02 1.06
N HIS A 45 6.78 9.72 1.75
CA HIS A 45 8.14 9.93 1.25
C HIS A 45 8.63 8.65 0.57
N LYS A 46 9.00 8.76 -0.70
CA LYS A 46 9.59 7.67 -1.48
C LYS A 46 11.07 7.97 -1.77
N ASN A 47 11.88 6.92 -1.87
CA ASN A 47 13.25 7.05 -2.37
C ASN A 47 13.29 7.18 -3.91
N SER A 48 14.48 7.29 -4.49
CA SER A 48 14.67 7.38 -5.95
C SER A 48 14.24 6.13 -6.72
N GLU A 49 14.10 4.98 -6.04
CA GLU A 49 13.59 3.73 -6.60
C GLU A 49 12.06 3.61 -6.50
N GLY A 50 11.39 4.60 -5.89
CA GLY A 50 9.94 4.61 -5.70
C GLY A 50 9.44 3.86 -4.47
N LYS A 51 10.33 3.30 -3.64
CA LYS A 51 9.97 2.58 -2.40
C LYS A 51 9.59 3.55 -1.28
N ILE A 52 8.56 3.21 -0.52
CA ILE A 52 8.10 4.00 0.62
C ILE A 52 9.16 3.94 1.74
N MET A 53 9.62 5.11 2.18
CA MET A 53 10.60 5.27 3.25
C MET A 53 9.99 5.78 4.56
N LYS A 54 8.99 6.67 4.44
CA LYS A 54 8.35 7.32 5.59
C LYS A 54 6.93 7.74 5.23
N ILE A 55 6.03 7.63 6.20
CA ILE A 55 4.66 8.16 6.12
C ILE A 55 4.48 9.13 7.31
N GLU A 56 3.99 10.33 7.04
CA GLU A 56 3.70 11.35 8.05
C GLU A 56 2.22 11.74 8.02
N ASN A 57 1.60 11.79 9.19
CA ASN A 57 0.21 12.18 9.35
C ASN A 57 0.12 13.58 9.93
N ASN A 58 -0.60 14.46 9.25
CA ASN A 58 -0.86 15.81 9.73
C ASN A 58 -2.36 15.99 9.97
N PHE A 59 -2.76 15.93 11.24
CA PHE A 59 -4.14 16.15 11.63
C PHE A 59 -4.39 17.65 11.76
N ILE A 60 -5.25 18.20 10.90
CA ILE A 60 -5.75 19.57 11.08
C ILE A 60 -6.76 19.55 12.22
N ALA A 61 -6.29 19.65 13.45
CA ALA A 61 -7.14 19.91 14.60
C ALA A 61 -7.29 21.43 14.74
N TYR A 62 -8.39 21.99 14.24
CA TYR A 62 -8.78 23.36 14.60
C TYR A 62 -9.10 23.37 16.11
N LYS A 63 -8.17 23.85 16.94
CA LYS A 63 -8.48 24.24 18.31
C LYS A 63 -8.93 25.70 18.28
N LYS A 64 -10.18 25.95 18.68
CA LYS A 64 -10.68 27.30 18.93
C LYS A 64 -9.84 27.88 20.08
N ALA A 65 -9.14 28.99 19.82
CA ALA A 65 -8.43 29.78 20.83
C ALA A 65 -9.43 30.46 21.79
#